data_AF-I7A0Y1-F1
#
_entry.id   AF-I7A0Y1-F1
#
_cell.length_a   1.000
_cell.length_b   1.000
_cell.length_c   1.000
_cell.angle_alpha   90.00
_cell.angle_beta   90.00
_cell.angle_gamma   90.00
#
_symmetry.space_group_name_H-M   'P 1'
#
loop_
_entity.id
_entity.type
_entity.pdbx_description
1 polymer ?
#
loop_
_entity_poly.entity_id
_entity_poly.type
_entity_poly.pdbx_seq_one_letter_code
_entity_poly.pdbx_strand_id
1 'polypeptide(L)' 'MSYREQKKYFEILKRYERKFDPREREDYKMLLKRHKDDEDLDKLSFERLENLYIKYHVNREKVNLDHLFKKPEDKSDE' A
#
# COMPACT_ATOMS: atom_id res chain seq x y z
N MET A 1 -12.44 10.99 5.55
CA MET A 1 -11.21 10.35 6.01
C MET A 1 -10.68 11.14 7.20
N SER A 2 -10.39 10.48 8.32
CA SER A 2 -9.77 11.09 9.50
C SER A 2 -8.25 11.19 9.33
N TYR A 3 -7.59 12.16 9.99
CA TYR A 3 -6.13 12.28 10.06
C TYR A 3 -5.43 10.95 10.43
N ARG A 4 -6.09 10.13 11.26
CA ARG A 4 -5.62 8.78 11.62
C ARG A 4 -5.52 7.85 10.40
N GLU A 5 -6.48 7.91 9.49
CA GLU A 5 -6.50 7.08 8.28
C GLU A 5 -5.44 7.55 7.28
N GLN A 6 -5.28 8.86 7.12
CA GLN A 6 -4.22 9.45 6.31
C GLN A 6 -2.83 9.01 6.79
N LYS A 7 -2.58 9.08 8.11
CA LYS A 7 -1.34 8.60 8.71
C LYS A 7 -1.11 7.12 8.42
N LYS A 8 -2.16 6.29 8.55
CA LYS A 8 -2.10 4.85 8.23
C LYS A 8 -1.72 4.61 6.77
N TYR A 9 -2.27 5.38 5.82
CA TYR A 9 -1.88 5.28 4.42
C TYR A 9 -0.41 5.63 4.21
N PHE A 10 0.08 6.72 4.81
CA PHE A 10 1.50 7.06 4.73
C PHE A 10 2.40 5.96 5.29
N GLU A 11 2.06 5.35 6.43
CA GLU A 11 2.85 4.26 7.02
C GLU A 11 2.89 3.01 6.14
N ILE A 12 1.77 2.65 5.52
CA ILE A 12 1.69 1.51 4.61
C ILE A 12 2.48 1.81 3.34
N LEU A 13 2.25 2.97 2.72
CA LEU A 13 2.91 3.41 1.49
C LEU A 13 4.42 3.59 1.67
N LYS A 14 4.89 3.95 2.86
CA LYS A 14 6.33 4.02 3.17
C LYS A 14 7.06 2.70 2.92
N ARG A 15 6.38 1.55 3.11
CA ARG A 15 6.94 0.22 2.81
C ARG A 15 7.04 -0.04 1.30
N TYR A 16 6.18 0.62 0.53
CA TYR A 16 6.12 0.51 -0.92
C TYR A 16 6.90 1.60 -1.65
N GLU A 17 7.46 2.59 -0.95
CA GLU A 17 8.21 3.71 -1.54
C GLU A 17 9.33 3.24 -2.49
N ARG A 18 9.96 2.10 -2.20
CA ARG A 18 11.01 1.49 -3.05
C ARG A 18 10.49 0.92 -4.37
N LYS A 19 9.18 0.70 -4.49
CA LYS A 19 8.49 0.15 -5.67
C LYS A 19 7.75 1.22 -6.46
N PHE A 20 7.77 2.48 -5.99
CA PHE A 20 7.10 3.57 -6.68
C PHE A 20 7.86 3.94 -7.95
N ASP A 21 7.10 4.27 -9.00
CA ASP A 21 7.66 4.95 -10.15
C ASP A 21 8.27 6.30 -9.72
N PRO A 22 9.26 6.84 -10.44
CA PRO A 22 9.93 8.08 -10.08
C PRO A 22 8.94 9.23 -9.83
N ARG A 23 7.94 9.35 -10.71
CA ARG A 23 6.89 10.37 -10.63
C ARG A 23 5.99 10.19 -9.41
N GLU A 24 5.56 8.95 -9.14
CA GLU A 24 4.72 8.61 -7.98
C GLU A 24 5.48 8.82 -6.66
N ARG A 25 6.78 8.58 -6.67
CA ARG A 25 7.66 8.82 -5.53
C ARG A 25 7.78 10.31 -5.23
N GLU A 26 7.89 11.15 -6.24
CA GLU A 26 7.88 12.60 -6.07
C GLU A 26 6.53 13.10 -5.52
N ASP A 27 5.42 12.64 -6.09
CA ASP A 27 4.06 12.92 -5.58
C ASP A 27 3.93 12.49 -4.11
N TYR A 28 4.31 11.26 -3.77
CA TYR A 28 4.27 10.76 -2.39
C TYR A 28 5.11 11.61 -1.44
N LYS A 29 6.31 12.04 -1.83
CA LYS A 29 7.16 12.91 -1.01
C LYS A 29 6.52 14.28 -0.78
N MET A 30 5.88 14.87 -1.79
CA MET A 30 5.17 16.12 -1.64
C MET A 30 3.99 15.99 -0.68
N LEU A 31 3.18 14.93 -0.82
CA LEU A 31 2.06 14.62 0.07
C LEU A 31 2.53 14.40 1.52
N LEU A 32 3.63 13.66 1.69
CA LEU A 32 4.20 13.39 3.01
C LEU A 32 4.74 14.65 3.68
N LYS A 33 5.30 15.58 2.90
CA LYS A 33 5.80 16.86 3.43
C LYS A 33 4.65 17.71 3.97
N ARG A 34 3.59 17.90 3.17
CA ARG A 34 2.38 18.62 3.62
C ARG A 34 1.76 18.01 4.87
N HIS A 35 1.69 16.68 4.94
CA HIS A 35 1.20 15.99 6.13
C HIS A 35 2.07 16.20 7.38
N LYS A 36 3.39 16.39 7.21
CA LYS A 36 4.31 16.70 8.33
C LYS A 36 4.22 18.14 8.78
N ASP A 37 3.92 19.04 7.86
CA ASP A 37 3.76 20.47 8.14
C ASP A 37 2.36 20.77 8.73
N ASP A 38 1.57 19.73 9.05
CA ASP A 38 0.15 19.77 9.48
C ASP A 38 -0.73 20.62 8.55
N GLU A 39 -0.33 20.74 7.28
CA GLU A 39 -1.14 21.34 6.23
C GLU A 39 -2.24 20.35 5.81
N ASP A 40 -3.48 20.84 5.72
CA ASP A 40 -4.59 20.08 5.16
C ASP A 40 -4.27 19.72 3.71
N LEU A 41 -4.40 18.44 3.39
CA LEU A 41 -4.29 18.01 2.01
C LEU A 41 -5.56 18.42 1.25
N ASP A 42 -5.40 19.01 0.07
CA ASP A 42 -6.54 19.22 -0.81
C ASP A 42 -7.16 17.88 -1.24
N LYS A 43 -8.42 17.91 -1.66
CA LYS A 43 -9.15 16.73 -2.18
C LYS A 43 -8.35 15.97 -3.25
N LEU A 44 -7.71 16.68 -4.18
CA LEU A 44 -6.88 16.09 -5.23
C LEU A 44 -5.65 15.35 -4.66
N SER A 45 -5.05 15.91 -3.61
CA SER A 45 -3.89 15.34 -2.92
C SER A 45 -4.27 14.05 -2.19
N PHE A 46 -5.46 14.02 -1.59
CA PHE A 46 -6.02 12.82 -0.99
C PHE A 46 -6.32 11.73 -2.02
N GLU A 47 -6.95 12.07 -3.15
CA GLU A 47 -7.21 11.09 -4.22
C GLU A 47 -5.92 10.45 -4.74
N ARG A 48 -4.82 11.23 -4.84
CA ARG A 48 -3.51 10.67 -5.20
C ARG A 48 -2.98 9.69 -4.16
N LEU A 49 -3.10 10.03 -2.87
CA LEU A 49 -2.67 9.16 -1.77
C LEU A 49 -3.47 7.84 -1.76
N GLU A 50 -4.78 7.93 -1.94
CA GLU A 50 -5.67 6.77 -2.01
C GLU A 50 -5.37 5.89 -3.23
N ASN A 51 -5.15 6.50 -4.41
CA ASN A 51 -4.78 5.77 -5.61
C ASN A 51 -3.46 5.01 -5.45
N LEU A 52 -2.45 5.61 -4.82
CA LEU A 52 -1.21 4.91 -4.48
C LEU A 52 -1.46 3.73 -3.54
N TYR A 53 -2.32 3.93 -2.52
CA TYR A 53 -2.68 2.88 -1.59
C TYR A 53 -3.38 1.71 -2.29
N ILE A 54 -4.36 2.00 -3.13
CA ILE A 54 -5.06 0.98 -3.90
C ILE A 54 -4.08 0.26 -4.83
N LYS A 55 -3.24 0.98 -5.58
CA LYS A 55 -2.28 0.40 -6.53
C LYS A 55 -1.28 -0.55 -5.85
N TYR A 56 -0.69 -0.15 -4.72
CA TYR A 56 0.42 -0.91 -4.11
C TYR A 56 0.02 -1.84 -2.96
N HIS A 57 -1.06 -1.54 -2.24
CA HIS A 57 -1.52 -2.34 -1.10
C HIS A 57 -2.73 -3.22 -1.42
N VAL A 58 -3.74 -2.68 -2.12
CA VAL A 58 -5.02 -3.40 -2.38
C VAL A 58 -4.95 -4.27 -3.62
N ASN A 59 -4.43 -3.73 -4.73
CA ASN A 59 -4.18 -4.47 -5.98
C ASN A 59 -2.93 -5.34 -5.93
N ARG A 60 -2.33 -5.51 -4.76
CA ARG A 60 -1.36 -6.56 -4.56
C ARG A 60 -2.16 -7.87 -4.60
N GLU A 61 -2.17 -8.54 -5.74
CA GLU A 61 -2.70 -9.90 -5.85
C GLU A 61 -2.15 -10.69 -4.66
N LYS A 62 -3.05 -11.05 -3.73
CA LYS A 62 -2.70 -12.01 -2.68
C LYS A 62 -2.32 -13.26 -3.44
N VAL A 63 -1.02 -13.50 -3.57
CA VAL A 63 -0.53 -14.81 -4.00
C VAL A 63 -1.11 -15.78 -2.98
N ASN A 64 -2.13 -16.54 -3.36
CA ASN A 64 -2.72 -17.56 -2.52
C ASN A 64 -1.66 -18.66 -2.35
N LEU A 65 -0.81 -18.51 -1.33
CA LEU A 65 0.23 -19.47 -0.95
C LEU A 65 -0.35 -20.72 -0.29
N ASP A 66 -1.68 -20.88 -0.28
CA ASP A 66 -2.40 -22.03 0.26
C ASP A 66 -1.90 -23.35 -0.36
N HIS A 67 -1.51 -23.29 -1.65
CA HIS A 67 -0.94 -24.43 -2.38
C HIS A 67 0.50 -24.77 -1.99
N LEU A 68 1.26 -23.87 -1.34
CA LEU A 68 2.62 -24.18 -0.87
C LEU A 68 2.64 -24.97 0.44
N PHE A 69 1.54 -24.99 1.19
CA PHE A 69 1.44 -25.64 2.50
C PHE A 69 0.54 -26.88 2.52
N LYS A 70 -0.09 -27.24 1.39
CA LYS A 70 -0.73 -28.56 1.28
C LYS A 70 0.38 -29.61 1.38
N LYS A 71 0.43 -30.28 2.53
CA LYS A 71 1.18 -31.52 2.72
C LYS A 71 0.88 -32.43 1.53
N PRO A 72 1.88 -33.12 0.95
CA PRO A 72 1.57 -34.21 0.04
C PRO A 72 0.63 -35.14 0.80
N GLU A 73 -0.57 -35.34 0.27
CA GLU A 73 -1.45 -36.40 0.74
C GLU A 73 -0.59 -37.66 0.70
N ASP A 74 -0.35 -38.16 1.92
CA ASP A 74 0.28 -39.42 2.18
C ASP A 74 -0.42 -40.45 1.30
N LYS A 75 0.32 -41.01 0.35
CA LYS A 75 -0.10 -42.20 -0.37
C LYS A 75 -0.22 -43.31 0.65
N SER A 76 -1.37 -43.39 1.31
CA SER A 76 -1.84 -44.62 1.93
C SER A 76 -2.34 -45.50 0.78
N ASP A 77 -1.40 -46.20 0.16
CA ASP A 77 -1.63 -47.46 -0.55
C ASP A 77 -2.30 -48.45 0.43
N GLU A 78 -3.16 -49.32 -0.13
CA GLU A 78 -3.96 -50.42 0.47
C GLU A 78 -5.36 -50.11 1.06
#